data_AF-A0AAX6NE47-F1
#
_entry.id   AF-A0AAX6NE47-F1
#
_cell.length_a   1.000
_cell.length_b   1.000
_cell.length_c   1.000
_cell.angle_alpha   90.00
_cell.angle_beta   90.00
_cell.angle_gamma   90.00
#
_symmetry.space_group_name_H-M   'P 1'
#
loop_
_entity.id
_entity.type
_entity.pdbx_description
1 polymer ?
#
loop_
_entity_poly.entity_id
_entity_poly.type
_entity_poly.pdbx_seq_one_letter_code
_entity_poly.pdbx_strand_id
1 'polypeptide(L)'
;MPQKYRDQLKESEEIVSAIFYTKDEFVITSKQAYKGLQKLGETETRKIAIAYNFTAEAIEIFKEHNFYLIHYSNFTWTDQQWNDNLSSR
;
A
#
# COMPACT_ATOMS: atom_id res chain seq x y z
N MET A 1 -0.92 -1.37 -27.74
CA MET A 1 -1.88 -0.88 -26.73
C MET A 1 -3.11 -0.34 -27.45
N PRO A 2 -4.33 -0.81 -27.14
CA PRO A 2 -5.56 -0.29 -27.75
C PRO A 2 -5.72 1.21 -27.45
N GLN A 3 -6.15 2.01 -28.44
CA GLN A 3 -6.32 3.47 -28.36
C GLN A 3 -7.12 3.92 -27.11
N LYS A 4 -8.07 3.08 -26.67
CA LYS A 4 -9.04 3.33 -25.59
C LYS A 4 -8.41 3.52 -24.19
N TYR A 5 -7.15 3.12 -23.99
CA TYR A 5 -6.46 3.28 -22.69
C TYR A 5 -5.51 4.47 -22.64
N ARG A 6 -5.17 5.07 -23.78
CA ARG A 6 -4.25 6.23 -23.83
C ARG A 6 -4.86 7.46 -23.16
N ASP A 7 -6.15 7.70 -23.35
CA ASP A 7 -6.83 8.88 -22.82
C ASP A 7 -7.05 8.86 -21.29
N GLN A 8 -6.80 7.70 -20.64
CA GLN A 8 -6.93 7.53 -19.19
C GLN A 8 -5.61 7.72 -18.43
N LEU A 9 -4.48 7.71 -19.13
CA LEU A 9 -3.15 7.93 -18.55
C LEU A 9 -2.71 9.35 -18.90
N LYS A 10 -3.02 10.30 -18.02
CA LYS A 10 -2.42 11.63 -18.09
C LYS A 10 -1.04 11.54 -17.45
N GLU A 11 -0.01 11.84 -18.24
CA GLU A 11 1.33 12.07 -17.71
C GLU A 11 1.28 13.21 -16.69
N SER A 12 1.98 13.03 -15.58
CA SER A 12 2.09 14.01 -14.51
C SER A 12 3.57 14.22 -14.22
N GLU A 13 3.98 15.48 -14.05
CA GLU A 13 5.32 15.85 -13.60
C GLU A 13 5.44 15.88 -12.06
N GLU A 14 4.40 15.45 -11.34
CA GLU A 14 4.38 15.42 -9.87
C GLU A 14 5.42 14.44 -9.31
N ILE A 15 6.30 14.94 -8.43
CA ILE A 15 7.25 14.11 -7.68
C ILE A 15 6.56 13.54 -6.44
N VAL A 16 6.69 12.23 -6.25
CA VAL A 16 6.06 11.50 -5.14
C VAL A 16 7.08 10.66 -4.38
N SER A 17 6.82 10.48 -3.09
CA SER A 17 7.54 9.56 -2.22
C SER A 17 6.74 8.27 -2.07
N ALA A 18 7.32 7.15 -2.50
CA ALA A 18 6.62 5.87 -2.53
C ALA A 18 7.26 4.82 -1.62
N ILE A 19 6.42 4.05 -0.92
CA ILE A 19 6.81 2.78 -0.31
C ILE A 19 6.26 1.65 -1.18
N PHE A 20 7.15 0.86 -1.76
CA PHE A 20 6.78 -0.27 -2.59
C PHE A 20 7.13 -1.60 -1.92
N TYR A 21 6.10 -2.40 -1.64
CA TYR A 21 6.25 -3.72 -1.04
C TYR A 21 6.31 -4.78 -2.15
N THR A 22 7.52 -5.23 -2.46
CA THR A 22 7.84 -6.09 -3.62
C THR A 22 7.68 -7.58 -3.40
N LYS A 23 7.39 -8.04 -2.17
CA LYS A 23 7.34 -9.49 -1.84
C LYS A 23 5.95 -10.09 -1.97
N ASP A 24 5.93 -11.38 -2.29
CA ASP A 24 4.77 -12.29 -2.39
C ASP A 24 3.99 -12.51 -1.07
N GLU A 25 4.34 -11.82 0.02
CA GLU A 25 3.49 -11.82 1.21
C GLU A 25 2.25 -10.96 0.91
N PHE A 26 1.15 -11.67 0.69
CA PHE A 26 -0.11 -11.20 0.09
C PHE A 26 -0.73 -9.95 0.73
N VAL A 27 -0.34 -9.60 1.95
CA VAL A 27 -1.03 -8.61 2.77
C VAL A 27 -0.04 -7.90 3.68
N ILE A 28 -0.02 -6.57 3.59
CA ILE A 28 0.77 -5.72 4.49
C ILE A 28 0.01 -5.52 5.79
N THR A 29 0.66 -5.91 6.89
CA THR A 29 0.16 -5.75 8.26
C THR A 29 0.48 -4.37 8.84
N SER A 30 -0.15 -4.00 9.95
CA SER A 30 0.13 -2.76 10.68
C SER A 30 1.62 -2.62 11.04
N LYS A 31 2.25 -3.72 11.47
CA LYS A 31 3.68 -3.77 11.80
C LYS A 31 4.57 -3.43 10.61
N GLN A 32 4.24 -3.94 9.42
CA GLN A 32 4.97 -3.63 8.20
C GLN A 32 4.70 -2.19 7.75
N ALA A 33 3.47 -1.70 7.89
CA ALA A 33 3.12 -0.31 7.60
C ALA A 33 3.97 0.67 8.42
N TYR A 34 4.04 0.51 9.74
CA TYR A 34 4.89 1.34 10.60
C TYR A 34 6.37 1.26 10.23
N LYS A 35 6.87 0.06 9.90
CA LYS A 35 8.26 -0.10 9.43
C LYS A 35 8.51 0.66 8.12
N GLY A 36 7.53 0.69 7.22
CA GLY A 36 7.58 1.49 6.00
C GLY A 36 7.62 2.99 6.30
N LEU A 37 6.72 3.48 7.17
CA LEU A 37 6.68 4.88 7.59
C LEU A 37 8.01 5.34 8.19
N GLN A 38 8.58 4.56 9.10
CA GLN A 38 9.87 4.85 9.72
C GLN A 38 11.01 4.91 8.71
N LYS A 39 10.99 4.04 7.70
CA LYS A 39 12.01 4.00 6.65
C LYS A 39 11.90 5.16 5.67
N LEU A 40 10.68 5.57 5.35
CA LEU A 40 10.47 6.71 4.47
C LEU A 40 10.89 8.01 5.16
N GLY A 41 10.61 8.12 6.47
CA GLY A 41 10.86 9.34 7.22
C GLY A 41 9.91 10.47 6.81
N GLU A 42 10.31 11.70 7.15
CA GLU A 42 9.56 12.90 6.78
C GLU A 42 9.80 13.25 5.30
N THR A 43 8.74 13.64 4.63
CA THR A 43 8.75 14.04 3.22
C THR A 43 7.67 15.09 3.01
N GLU A 44 8.01 16.13 2.24
CA GLU A 44 7.08 17.16 1.79
C GLU A 44 6.31 16.76 0.52
N THR A 45 6.80 15.74 -0.19
CA THR A 45 6.15 15.22 -1.41
C THR A 45 4.96 14.34 -1.06
N ARG A 46 4.03 14.22 -2.02
CA ARG A 46 2.88 13.33 -1.90
C ARG A 46 3.33 11.89 -1.65
N LYS A 47 2.65 11.22 -0.72
CA LYS A 47 3.04 9.88 -0.24
C LYS A 47 2.16 8.81 -0.86
N ILE A 48 2.79 7.74 -1.34
CA ILE A 48 2.09 6.60 -1.94
C ILE A 48 2.57 5.30 -1.29
N ALA A 49 1.65 4.40 -0.96
CA ALA A 49 1.95 3.04 -0.56
C ALA A 49 1.39 2.06 -1.58
N ILE A 50 2.26 1.15 -2.06
CA ILE A 50 1.94 0.21 -3.13
C ILE A 50 2.20 -1.21 -2.63
N ALA A 51 1.16 -2.05 -2.63
CA ALA A 51 1.27 -3.45 -2.22
C ALA A 51 0.19 -4.33 -2.88
N TYR A 52 0.29 -5.66 -2.75
CA TYR A 52 -0.76 -6.58 -3.24
C TYR A 52 -2.09 -6.37 -2.50
N ASN A 53 -2.05 -6.42 -1.15
CA ASN A 53 -3.14 -6.01 -0.27
C ASN A 53 -2.60 -5.37 1.01
N PHE A 54 -3.50 -4.79 1.80
CA PHE A 54 -3.28 -4.25 3.13
C PHE A 54 -4.33 -4.84 4.09
N THR A 55 -3.97 -5.07 5.35
CA THR A 55 -4.97 -5.32 6.40
C THR A 55 -5.77 -4.06 6.70
N ALA A 56 -6.90 -4.21 7.37
CA ALA A 56 -7.71 -3.08 7.81
C ALA A 56 -6.89 -2.07 8.62
N GLU A 57 -6.08 -2.55 9.56
CA GLU A 57 -5.23 -1.72 10.41
C GLU A 57 -4.13 -1.00 9.60
N ALA A 58 -3.50 -1.68 8.64
CA ALA A 58 -2.51 -1.05 7.77
C ALA A 58 -3.11 0.07 6.91
N ILE A 59 -4.34 -0.12 6.40
CA ILE A 59 -5.07 0.90 5.64
C ILE A 59 -5.28 2.15 6.49
N GLU A 60 -5.77 1.99 7.73
CA GLU A 60 -6.04 3.12 8.61
C GLU A 60 -4.76 3.86 8.98
N ILE A 61 -3.67 3.15 9.28
CA ILE A 61 -2.35 3.77 9.53
C ILE A 61 -1.92 4.63 8.33
N PHE A 62 -1.98 4.09 7.11
CA PHE A 62 -1.58 4.87 5.94
C PHE A 62 -2.48 6.09 5.68
N LYS A 63 -3.79 5.98 5.92
CA LYS A 63 -4.72 7.10 5.80
C LYS A 63 -4.44 8.19 6.84
N GLU A 64 -4.22 7.83 8.10
CA GLU A 64 -3.84 8.77 9.17
C GLU A 64 -2.56 9.54 8.82
N HIS A 65 -1.65 8.88 8.11
CA HIS A 65 -0.41 9.48 7.62
C HIS A 65 -0.53 10.13 6.22
N ASN A 66 -1.74 10.33 5.68
CA ASN A 66 -1.99 10.98 4.38
C ASN A 66 -1.32 10.28 3.18
N PHE A 67 -1.29 8.95 3.17
CA PHE A 67 -0.85 8.18 2.00
C PHE A 67 -2.00 7.92 1.03
N TYR A 68 -1.67 8.00 -0.26
CA TYR A 68 -2.48 7.38 -1.29
C TYR A 68 -2.16 5.88 -1.38
N LEU A 69 -3.20 5.05 -1.43
CA LEU A 69 -3.06 3.59 -1.44
C LEU A 69 -3.29 3.04 -2.83
N ILE A 70 -2.35 2.20 -3.29
CA ILE A 70 -2.49 1.39 -4.50
C ILE A 70 -2.43 -0.07 -4.07
N HIS A 71 -3.55 -0.78 -4.21
CA HIS A 71 -3.65 -2.21 -3.96
C HIS A 71 -4.25 -2.93 -5.17
N TYR A 72 -3.78 -4.15 -5.41
CA TYR A 72 -4.17 -4.95 -6.58
C TYR A 72 -5.45 -5.77 -6.34
N SER A 73 -5.86 -5.96 -5.09
CA SER A 73 -7.03 -6.75 -4.70
C SER A 73 -7.82 -6.10 -3.56
N ASN A 74 -9.08 -6.50 -3.38
CA ASN A 74 -9.96 -6.05 -2.30
C ASN A 74 -9.91 -7.06 -1.14
N PHE A 75 -8.96 -6.87 -0.22
CA PHE A 75 -8.79 -7.67 0.97
C PHE A 75 -9.32 -6.93 2.20
N THR A 76 -9.95 -7.65 3.13
CA THR A 76 -10.69 -7.04 4.24
C THR A 76 -10.32 -7.59 5.60
N TRP A 77 -9.30 -8.47 5.70
CA TRP A 77 -8.96 -9.05 6.99
C TRP A 77 -8.16 -8.10 7.87
N THR A 78 -8.28 -8.32 9.17
CA THR A 78 -7.43 -7.72 10.20
C THR A 78 -6.05 -8.37 10.24
N ASP A 79 -5.11 -7.71 10.91
CA ASP A 79 -3.81 -8.27 11.26
C ASP A 79 -3.95 -9.64 11.95
N GLN A 80 -4.89 -9.75 12.90
CA GLN A 80 -5.13 -11.00 13.62
C GLN A 80 -5.59 -12.12 12.68
N GLN A 81 -6.61 -11.86 11.86
CA GLN A 81 -7.15 -12.84 10.92
C GLN A 81 -6.11 -13.31 9.90
N TRP A 82 -5.24 -12.40 9.45
CA TRP A 82 -4.13 -12.74 8.57
C TRP A 82 -3.10 -13.64 9.28
N ASN A 83 -2.72 -13.31 10.51
CA ASN A 83 -1.76 -14.11 11.30
C ASN A 83 -2.30 -15.51 11.65
N ASP A 84 -3.59 -15.62 11.97
CA ASP A 84 -4.25 -16.91 12.24
C ASP A 84 -4.26 -17.81 10.99
N ASN A 85 -4.49 -17.22 9.80
CA ASN A 85 -4.43 -17.96 8.54
C ASN A 85 -3.03 -18.48 8.22
N LEU A 86 -1.99 -17.69 8.49
CA LEU A 86 -0.60 -18.10 8.27
C LEU A 86 -0.18 -19.21 9.22
N SER A 87 -0.64 -19.17 10.48
CA SER A 87 -0.33 -20.19 11.50
C SER A 87 -1.03 -21.52 11.26
N SER A 88 -2.01 -21.55 10.35
CA SER A 88 -2.79 -22.73 9.97
C SER A 88 -2.25 -23.43 8.72
N ARG A 89 -1.16 -22.93 8.11
CA ARG A 89 -0.49 -23.50 6.94
C ARG A 89 0.77 -24.26 7.34
#